data_AF-W7EME6-F1
#
_entry.id   AF-W7EME6-F1
#
_cell.length_a   1.000
_cell.length_b   1.000
_cell.length_c   1.000
_cell.angle_alpha   90.00
_cell.angle_beta   90.00
_cell.angle_gamma   90.00
#
_symmetry.space_group_name_H-M   'P 1'
#
loop_
_entity.id
_entity.type
_entity.pdbx_description
1 polymer ?
#
loop_
_entity_poly.entity_id
_entity_poly.type
_entity_poly.pdbx_seq_one_letter_code
_entity_poly.pdbx_strand_id
1 'polypeptide(L)'
;MVSSHCSVNAWKLAHPGTCNPSIINLLQKQQQSIVDFELSHGNFQQLVTPMTRRVTAGVSGDAQQTFGLVELAQKLLRLEKFALLLKNVNVFLLEDYWSRCSYSTLFPNKQIVSRELMFDGYLPGGFVSAIPHMFNLSHLTRLSLYTDNFWYWKPLFSSPELRNLTHFDFHSPDSFDHEKSMDFQDLFTRNQNLRHLNLHMRLLKTVSLEPLLADDGSTLASYISSLCPRLKSLSLFDLWSVEKRASYFPSMASLDAICDELGALEQFGLRVAEIGGCLLANGHDRQKYVLGQLKPIGKLKNLKMLHLYQDRIRIIDPDQPRNVAAETQQLAAVLFQWAHDLCPDLEVLIWGRFTETLDNDVYSLLEDELETEGSLANNVNVERVPQQYYVKQVTRVRRGAPNITAIPFSRRRIQNEFPDLDLLACDTSVGTLDRMARDIVY
;
A
#
# COMPACT_ATOMS: atom_id res chain seq x y z
N MET A 1 -27.23 -47.96 -11.62
CA MET A 1 -26.95 -47.57 -10.22
C MET A 1 -25.52 -47.98 -9.93
N VAL A 2 -24.62 -47.00 -9.93
CA VAL A 2 -23.14 -47.08 -9.87
C VAL A 2 -22.77 -45.84 -9.06
N SER A 3 -21.89 -45.78 -8.06
CA SER A 3 -20.82 -46.64 -7.53
C SER A 3 -20.51 -46.17 -6.11
N SER A 4 -20.20 -47.11 -5.21
CA SER A 4 -19.28 -46.87 -4.09
C SER A 4 -18.11 -47.85 -4.21
N HIS A 5 -16.95 -47.39 -3.74
CA HIS A 5 -15.66 -48.07 -3.54
C HIS A 5 -14.56 -47.98 -4.61
N CYS A 6 -13.48 -47.35 -4.13
CA CYS A 6 -12.06 -47.62 -4.38
C CYS A 6 -11.45 -47.28 -5.76
N SER A 7 -10.54 -46.30 -5.75
CA SER A 7 -9.20 -46.55 -6.31
C SER A 7 -8.11 -45.81 -5.52
N VAL A 8 -7.47 -46.57 -4.63
CA VAL A 8 -6.06 -46.43 -4.31
C VAL A 8 -5.24 -46.58 -5.61
N ASN A 9 -4.10 -45.88 -5.69
CA ASN A 9 -3.02 -45.95 -6.69
C ASN A 9 -2.95 -44.85 -7.76
N ALA A 10 -2.54 -43.64 -7.35
CA ALA A 10 -1.73 -42.76 -8.20
C ALA A 10 -0.24 -42.71 -7.77
N TRP A 11 0.14 -43.45 -6.72
CA TRP A 11 1.50 -43.51 -6.16
C TRP A 11 2.34 -44.68 -6.67
N LYS A 12 2.00 -45.27 -7.82
CA LYS A 12 2.71 -46.44 -8.38
C LYS A 12 3.11 -46.31 -9.85
N LEU A 13 3.45 -45.10 -10.29
CA LEU A 13 4.22 -44.88 -11.52
C LEU A 13 5.31 -43.83 -11.32
N ALA A 14 6.20 -44.08 -10.36
CA ALA A 14 7.55 -43.52 -10.38
C ALA A 14 8.51 -44.66 -10.07
N HIS A 15 8.96 -45.35 -11.13
CA HIS A 15 10.14 -46.20 -11.00
C HIS A 15 11.36 -45.31 -10.69
N PRO A 16 12.23 -45.69 -9.74
CA PRO A 16 13.49 -45.02 -9.50
C PRO A 16 14.45 -45.42 -10.62
N GLY A 17 14.37 -44.71 -11.74
CA GLY A 17 15.17 -45.02 -12.93
C GLY A 17 14.96 -43.98 -14.00
N THR A 18 15.90 -43.04 -14.08
CA THR A 18 16.12 -42.08 -15.18
C THR A 18 15.06 -40.98 -15.35
N CYS A 19 15.11 -39.97 -14.48
CA CYS A 19 14.88 -38.61 -14.99
C CYS A 19 15.96 -38.37 -16.05
N ASN A 20 15.54 -38.19 -17.30
CA ASN A 20 16.42 -37.99 -18.44
C ASN A 20 17.41 -36.84 -18.12
N PRO A 21 18.75 -37.06 -18.18
CA PRO A 21 19.75 -36.03 -17.89
C PRO A 21 19.56 -34.76 -18.74
N SER A 22 18.96 -34.91 -19.93
CA SER A 22 18.58 -33.79 -20.80
C SER A 22 17.49 -32.92 -20.19
N ILE A 23 16.50 -33.53 -19.52
CA ILE A 23 15.41 -32.84 -18.83
C ILE A 23 15.93 -32.19 -17.54
N ILE A 24 16.80 -32.87 -16.80
CA ILE A 24 17.45 -32.27 -15.61
C ILE A 24 18.32 -31.08 -16.02
N ASN A 25 19.13 -31.21 -17.09
CA ASN A 25 19.93 -30.10 -17.61
C ASN A 25 19.07 -28.97 -18.17
N LEU A 26 17.91 -29.27 -18.78
CA LEU A 26 16.97 -28.27 -19.25
C LEU A 26 16.33 -27.52 -18.09
N LEU A 27 15.89 -28.24 -17.05
CA LEU A 27 15.33 -27.67 -15.82
C LEU A 27 16.38 -26.84 -15.07
N GLN A 28 17.64 -27.29 -14.99
CA GLN A 28 18.74 -26.52 -14.40
C GLN A 28 19.09 -25.28 -15.24
N LYS A 29 19.09 -25.38 -16.58
CA LYS A 29 19.27 -24.21 -17.47
C LYS A 29 18.10 -23.24 -17.37
N GLN A 30 16.87 -23.74 -17.30
CA GLN A 30 15.68 -22.92 -17.09
C GLN A 30 15.73 -22.24 -15.72
N GLN A 31 16.10 -22.96 -14.66
CA GLN A 31 16.28 -22.44 -13.31
C GLN A 31 17.37 -21.36 -13.23
N GLN A 32 18.45 -21.49 -14.00
CA GLN A 32 19.48 -20.44 -14.15
C GLN A 32 19.00 -19.22 -14.96
N SER A 33 17.94 -19.37 -15.76
CA SER A 33 17.32 -18.28 -16.54
C SER A 33 16.20 -17.55 -15.80
N ILE A 34 15.78 -18.06 -14.64
CA ILE A 34 14.74 -17.43 -13.83
C ILE A 34 15.31 -16.14 -13.20
N VAL A 35 14.71 -15.02 -13.56
CA VAL A 35 15.08 -13.67 -13.09
C VAL A 35 14.34 -13.30 -11.80
N ASP A 36 13.14 -13.86 -11.63
CA ASP A 36 12.18 -13.53 -10.56
C ASP A 36 11.79 -14.81 -9.80
N PHE A 37 11.85 -14.81 -8.46
CA PHE A 37 11.49 -15.95 -7.63
C PHE A 37 10.51 -15.59 -6.53
N GLU A 38 9.48 -16.42 -6.36
CA GLU A 38 8.57 -16.38 -5.22
C GLU A 38 8.61 -17.71 -4.46
N LEU A 39 8.81 -17.67 -3.15
CA LEU A 39 8.87 -18.85 -2.28
C LEU A 39 8.00 -18.66 -1.06
N SER A 40 6.98 -19.49 -0.93
CA SER A 40 6.03 -19.50 0.19
C SER A 40 6.33 -20.54 1.26
N HIS A 41 6.93 -21.66 0.82
CA HIS A 41 7.29 -22.82 1.62
C HIS A 41 8.49 -23.52 0.97
N GLY A 42 9.56 -23.81 1.72
CA GLY A 42 10.60 -24.74 1.27
C GLY A 42 12.04 -24.35 1.58
N ASN A 43 12.98 -25.07 0.97
CA ASN A 43 14.42 -24.84 1.15
C ASN A 43 14.89 -23.69 0.23
N PHE A 44 15.08 -22.49 0.80
CA PHE A 44 15.58 -21.28 0.11
C PHE A 44 16.94 -21.49 -0.57
N GLN A 45 17.67 -22.55 -0.20
CA GLN A 45 19.01 -22.82 -0.69
C GLN A 45 19.11 -23.21 -2.17
N GLN A 46 18.05 -23.72 -2.77
CA GLN A 46 18.09 -24.30 -4.13
C GLN A 46 17.75 -23.28 -5.23
N LEU A 47 17.37 -22.05 -4.87
CA LEU A 47 16.66 -21.14 -5.79
C LEU A 47 17.33 -19.78 -5.99
N VAL A 48 18.38 -19.47 -5.22
CA VAL A 48 19.19 -18.25 -5.42
C VAL A 48 20.30 -18.57 -6.41
N THR A 49 20.15 -18.10 -7.64
CA THR A 49 21.19 -18.20 -8.67
C THR A 49 21.91 -16.86 -8.82
N PRO A 50 23.11 -16.83 -9.43
CA PRO A 50 23.80 -15.57 -9.73
C PRO A 50 23.01 -14.63 -10.67
N MET A 51 22.00 -15.14 -11.38
CA MET A 51 21.17 -14.38 -12.32
C MET A 51 19.89 -13.81 -11.67
N THR A 52 19.55 -14.25 -10.46
CA THR A 52 18.35 -13.81 -9.75
C THR A 52 18.41 -12.30 -9.50
N ARG A 53 17.40 -11.56 -9.94
CA ARG A 53 17.32 -10.10 -9.77
C ARG A 53 16.17 -9.68 -8.86
N ARG A 54 15.07 -10.42 -8.83
CA ARG A 54 13.95 -10.15 -7.93
C ARG A 54 13.64 -11.37 -7.08
N VAL A 55 13.46 -11.14 -5.79
CA VAL A 55 13.11 -12.19 -4.83
C VAL A 55 11.95 -11.73 -3.96
N THR A 56 10.91 -12.53 -3.91
CA THR A 56 9.83 -12.44 -2.93
C THR A 56 9.86 -13.69 -2.07
N ALA A 57 10.10 -13.55 -0.77
CA ALA A 57 10.11 -14.66 0.17
C ALA A 57 8.94 -14.52 1.13
N GLY A 58 7.99 -15.44 1.04
CA GLY A 58 6.97 -15.68 2.05
C GLY A 58 7.47 -16.70 3.06
N VAL A 59 7.47 -16.35 4.34
CA VAL A 59 7.89 -17.24 5.41
C VAL A 59 6.68 -17.60 6.25
N SER A 60 6.37 -18.91 6.31
CA SER A 60 5.27 -19.45 7.10
C SER A 60 5.72 -20.73 7.81
N GLY A 61 5.47 -20.82 9.13
CA GLY A 61 5.87 -21.93 10.00
C GLY A 61 7.13 -21.68 10.86
N ASP A 62 7.09 -22.16 12.11
CA ASP A 62 7.99 -21.81 13.22
C ASP A 62 9.49 -22.00 12.95
N ALA A 63 9.89 -23.03 12.18
CA ALA A 63 11.31 -23.34 11.91
C ALA A 63 11.91 -22.50 10.77
N GLN A 64 11.11 -22.11 9.77
CA GLN A 64 11.56 -21.25 8.66
C GLN A 64 11.64 -19.78 9.09
N GLN A 65 10.81 -19.39 10.06
CA GLN A 65 10.74 -18.04 10.64
C GLN A 65 12.05 -17.59 11.31
N THR A 66 12.82 -18.53 11.85
CA THR A 66 14.06 -18.24 12.60
C THR A 66 15.31 -18.40 11.74
N PHE A 67 15.52 -19.57 11.12
CA PHE A 67 16.76 -19.86 10.37
C PHE A 67 16.68 -19.59 8.87
N GLY A 68 15.50 -19.76 8.26
CA GLY A 68 15.33 -19.63 6.80
C GLY A 68 15.63 -18.21 6.29
N LEU A 69 15.31 -17.20 7.09
CA LEU A 69 15.60 -15.80 6.79
C LEU A 69 17.11 -15.49 6.80
N VAL A 70 17.84 -16.05 7.77
CA VAL A 70 19.30 -15.94 7.85
C VAL A 70 19.94 -16.61 6.64
N GLU A 71 19.54 -17.84 6.33
CA GLU A 71 20.07 -18.58 5.18
C GLU A 71 19.80 -17.87 3.85
N LEU A 72 18.60 -17.29 3.69
CA LEU A 72 18.24 -16.50 2.52
C LEU A 72 19.16 -15.29 2.39
N ALA A 73 19.25 -14.45 3.42
CA ALA A 73 20.09 -13.26 3.43
C ALA A 73 21.58 -13.59 3.19
N GLN A 74 22.07 -14.71 3.72
CA GLN A 74 23.44 -15.19 3.47
C GLN A 74 23.71 -15.60 2.02
N LYS A 75 22.70 -15.85 1.19
CA LYS A 75 22.88 -16.26 -0.23
C LYS A 75 22.69 -15.13 -1.22
N LEU A 76 21.89 -14.12 -0.88
CA LEU A 76 21.64 -12.97 -1.74
C LEU A 76 22.91 -12.11 -1.90
N LEU A 77 23.23 -11.64 -3.10
CA LEU A 77 24.40 -10.78 -3.34
C LEU A 77 23.98 -9.42 -3.89
N ARG A 78 23.31 -9.43 -5.05
CA ARG A 78 22.81 -8.22 -5.69
C ARG A 78 21.44 -8.49 -6.28
N LEU A 79 20.49 -7.63 -5.94
CA LEU A 79 19.10 -7.69 -6.37
C LEU A 79 18.69 -6.34 -6.94
N GLU A 80 17.73 -6.37 -7.84
CA GLU A 80 16.90 -5.21 -8.19
C GLU A 80 15.82 -5.03 -7.11
N LYS A 81 15.16 -6.11 -6.68
CA LYS A 81 14.09 -6.08 -5.68
C LYS A 81 14.20 -7.24 -4.70
N PHE A 82 14.00 -6.95 -3.42
CA PHE A 82 13.79 -7.94 -2.38
C PHE A 82 12.51 -7.63 -1.61
N ALA A 83 11.62 -8.61 -1.51
CA ALA A 83 10.40 -8.55 -0.74
C ALA A 83 10.37 -9.71 0.27
N LEU A 84 10.05 -9.39 1.52
CA LEU A 84 9.84 -10.37 2.58
C LEU A 84 8.42 -10.25 3.11
N LEU A 85 7.69 -11.35 3.10
CA LEU A 85 6.31 -11.45 3.58
C LEU A 85 6.29 -12.40 4.79
N LEU A 86 5.88 -11.92 5.95
CA LEU A 86 5.92 -12.65 7.21
C LEU A 86 4.55 -12.59 7.91
N LYS A 87 3.73 -13.64 7.75
CA LYS A 87 2.37 -13.68 8.31
C LYS A 87 2.13 -14.97 9.08
N ASN A 88 1.18 -14.94 10.02
CA ASN A 88 0.82 -16.06 10.89
C ASN A 88 2.02 -16.59 11.68
N VAL A 89 2.77 -15.69 12.32
CA VAL A 89 3.98 -16.01 13.07
C VAL A 89 3.71 -16.04 14.57
N ASN A 90 4.42 -16.91 15.30
CA ASN A 90 4.50 -16.79 16.74
C ASN A 90 5.48 -15.66 17.10
N VAL A 91 4.92 -14.45 17.25
CA VAL A 91 5.66 -13.21 17.51
C VAL A 91 6.65 -13.35 18.67
N PHE A 92 6.25 -14.01 19.76
CA PHE A 92 7.09 -14.16 20.96
C PHE A 92 8.32 -15.03 20.71
N LEU A 93 8.15 -16.17 20.02
CA LEU A 93 9.28 -17.04 19.67
C LEU A 93 10.25 -16.36 18.71
N LEU A 94 9.71 -15.59 17.77
CA LEU A 94 10.51 -14.89 16.78
C LEU A 94 11.33 -13.75 17.43
N GLU A 95 10.73 -12.97 18.32
CA GLU A 95 11.42 -11.94 19.09
C GLU A 95 12.49 -12.51 20.02
N ASP A 96 12.21 -13.60 20.73
CA ASP A 96 13.21 -14.26 21.59
C ASP A 96 14.42 -14.75 20.79
N TYR A 97 14.21 -15.29 19.58
CA TYR A 97 15.32 -15.69 18.72
C TYR A 97 16.16 -14.50 18.26
N TRP A 98 15.53 -13.46 17.71
CA TRP A 98 16.24 -12.32 17.14
C TRP A 98 16.87 -11.41 18.20
N SER A 99 16.35 -11.39 19.42
CA SER A 99 16.99 -10.70 20.55
C SER A 99 18.25 -11.39 21.06
N ARG A 100 18.37 -12.71 20.89
CA ARG A 100 19.56 -13.50 21.28
C ARG A 100 20.64 -13.56 20.22
N CYS A 101 20.31 -13.24 18.96
CA CYS A 101 21.24 -13.28 17.85
C CYS A 101 21.98 -11.95 17.66
N SER A 102 23.30 -11.99 17.61
CA SER A 102 24.08 -10.82 17.15
C SER A 102 24.14 -10.81 15.62
N TYR A 103 23.74 -9.70 15.00
CA TYR A 103 23.80 -9.53 13.54
C TYR A 103 25.23 -9.71 13.00
N SER A 104 26.26 -9.32 13.76
CA SER A 104 27.66 -9.47 13.37
C SER A 104 28.09 -10.94 13.27
N THR A 105 27.41 -11.83 14.01
CA THR A 105 27.61 -13.28 13.94
C THR A 105 26.85 -13.90 12.76
N LEU A 106 25.64 -13.42 12.48
CA LEU A 106 24.78 -13.97 11.43
C LEU A 106 25.20 -13.51 10.02
N PHE A 107 25.72 -12.29 9.88
CA PHE A 107 26.05 -11.67 8.59
C PHE A 107 27.48 -11.07 8.57
N PRO A 108 28.53 -11.88 8.76
CA PRO A 108 29.89 -11.37 8.81
C PRO A 108 30.32 -10.79 7.45
N ASN A 109 30.64 -9.50 7.43
CA ASN A 109 31.24 -8.79 6.29
C ASN A 109 30.48 -8.91 4.95
N LYS A 110 29.14 -9.10 5.01
CA LYS A 110 28.31 -9.21 3.82
C LYS A 110 27.16 -8.21 3.88
N GLN A 111 27.08 -7.36 2.87
CA GLN A 111 25.92 -6.50 2.63
C GLN A 111 25.22 -6.91 1.34
N ILE A 112 23.91 -7.09 1.43
CA ILE A 112 23.03 -7.33 0.28
C ILE A 112 22.80 -5.99 -0.41
N VAL A 113 23.06 -5.93 -1.71
CA VAL A 113 22.74 -4.73 -2.51
C VAL A 113 21.37 -4.92 -3.14
N SER A 114 20.40 -4.06 -2.80
CA SER A 114 19.08 -4.03 -3.45
C SER A 114 18.67 -2.59 -3.78
N ARG A 115 17.96 -2.39 -4.90
CA ARG A 115 17.36 -1.08 -5.24
C ARG A 115 15.98 -0.88 -4.63
N GLU A 116 15.27 -1.97 -4.38
CA GLU A 116 13.94 -1.98 -3.79
C GLU A 116 13.89 -2.97 -2.61
N LEU A 117 13.35 -2.51 -1.49
CA LEU A 117 13.05 -3.33 -0.32
C LEU A 117 11.58 -3.23 0.03
N MET A 118 10.95 -4.38 0.24
CA MET A 118 9.58 -4.48 0.73
C MET A 118 9.52 -5.44 1.92
N PHE A 119 8.84 -5.02 2.98
CA PHE A 119 8.57 -5.85 4.15
C PHE A 119 7.07 -5.80 4.45
N ASP A 120 6.42 -6.96 4.57
CA ASP A 120 4.98 -7.11 4.85
C ASP A 120 4.77 -8.06 6.04
N GLY A 121 4.08 -7.58 7.07
CA GLY A 121 3.76 -8.29 8.31
C GLY A 121 4.58 -7.86 9.53
N TYR A 122 4.55 -8.67 10.59
CA TYR A 122 5.23 -8.37 11.85
C TYR A 122 6.72 -8.73 11.79
N LEU A 123 7.61 -7.74 11.76
CA LEU A 123 9.05 -7.97 11.85
C LEU A 123 9.56 -7.79 13.28
N PRO A 124 10.40 -8.71 13.79
CA PRO A 124 10.89 -8.62 15.15
C PRO A 124 11.93 -7.49 15.27
N GLY A 125 11.97 -6.81 16.41
CA GLY A 125 12.80 -5.63 16.61
C GLY A 125 14.30 -5.87 16.38
N GLY A 126 14.80 -7.05 16.77
CA GLY A 126 16.17 -7.47 16.50
C GLY A 126 16.49 -7.59 15.01
N PHE A 127 15.54 -8.06 14.19
CA PHE A 127 15.70 -8.11 12.73
C PHE A 127 15.70 -6.71 12.12
N VAL A 128 14.73 -5.85 12.51
CA VAL A 128 14.65 -4.48 11.98
C VAL A 128 15.94 -3.70 12.28
N SER A 129 16.47 -3.87 13.50
CA SER A 129 17.75 -3.27 13.90
C SER A 129 18.95 -3.80 13.11
N ALA A 130 18.88 -5.01 12.57
CA ALA A 130 19.93 -5.61 11.75
C ALA A 130 19.89 -5.15 10.28
N ILE A 131 18.75 -4.63 9.78
CA ILE A 131 18.58 -4.24 8.36
C ILE A 131 19.71 -3.31 7.88
N PRO A 132 20.09 -2.22 8.58
CA PRO A 132 21.17 -1.33 8.14
C PRO A 132 22.54 -2.01 8.04
N HIS A 133 22.74 -3.13 8.73
CA HIS A 133 23.97 -3.91 8.68
C HIS A 133 23.92 -5.00 7.61
N MET A 134 22.73 -5.55 7.35
CA MET A 134 22.49 -6.60 6.36
C MET A 134 22.43 -6.06 4.92
N PHE A 135 21.95 -4.84 4.73
CA PHE A 135 21.72 -4.24 3.42
C PHE A 135 22.59 -3.01 3.23
N ASN A 136 23.13 -2.85 2.02
CA ASN A 136 23.77 -1.59 1.63
C ASN A 136 22.67 -0.58 1.24
N LEU A 137 22.29 0.27 2.20
CA LEU A 137 21.17 1.21 2.04
C LEU A 137 21.47 2.35 1.06
N SER A 138 22.76 2.60 0.77
CA SER A 138 23.15 3.65 -0.18
C SER A 138 22.68 3.38 -1.62
N HIS A 139 22.32 2.14 -1.96
CA HIS A 139 21.75 1.79 -3.27
C HIS A 139 20.22 1.80 -3.30
N LEU A 140 19.57 1.98 -2.15
CA LEU A 140 18.13 1.85 -2.03
C LEU A 140 17.41 3.08 -2.59
N THR A 141 16.48 2.84 -3.51
CA THR A 141 15.67 3.88 -4.15
C THR A 141 14.18 3.77 -3.85
N ARG A 142 13.70 2.60 -3.44
CA ARG A 142 12.30 2.35 -3.05
C ARG A 142 12.27 1.50 -1.77
N LEU A 143 11.52 1.98 -0.79
CA LEU A 143 11.31 1.28 0.48
C LEU A 143 9.80 1.22 0.75
N SER A 144 9.26 0.02 0.89
CA SER A 144 7.84 -0.20 1.15
C SER A 144 7.67 -1.04 2.41
N LEU A 145 7.07 -0.47 3.45
CA LEU A 145 6.90 -1.07 4.76
C LEU A 145 5.41 -1.24 5.05
N TYR A 146 4.94 -2.47 5.11
CA TYR A 146 3.57 -2.84 5.46
C TYR A 146 3.61 -3.60 6.78
N THR A 147 3.78 -2.84 7.85
CA THR A 147 4.29 -3.34 9.13
C THR A 147 3.24 -3.25 10.23
N ASP A 148 3.13 -4.28 11.04
CA ASP A 148 2.19 -4.32 12.17
C ASP A 148 2.75 -3.63 13.43
N ASN A 149 3.99 -3.13 13.37
CA ASN A 149 4.70 -2.47 14.46
C ASN A 149 5.59 -1.31 13.97
N PHE A 150 5.32 -0.07 14.39
CA PHE A 150 6.12 1.12 14.06
C PHE A 150 7.40 1.23 14.91
N TRP A 151 7.32 0.86 16.18
CA TRP A 151 8.31 1.19 17.22
C TRP A 151 9.75 0.74 16.91
N TYR A 152 9.93 -0.28 16.06
CA TYR A 152 11.24 -0.82 15.73
C TYR A 152 11.92 -0.19 14.52
N TRP A 153 11.27 0.72 13.79
CA TRP A 153 11.81 1.22 12.51
C TRP A 153 12.79 2.38 12.63
N LYS A 154 12.88 3.01 13.81
CA LYS A 154 13.80 4.13 14.06
C LYS A 154 15.26 3.85 13.65
N PRO A 155 15.88 2.70 13.97
CA PRO A 155 17.25 2.38 13.53
C PRO A 155 17.43 2.42 12.01
N LEU A 156 16.41 1.99 11.25
CA LEU A 156 16.44 2.07 9.79
C LEU A 156 16.28 3.52 9.32
N PHE A 157 15.30 4.24 9.85
CA PHE A 157 15.02 5.63 9.46
C PHE A 157 16.18 6.56 9.79
N SER A 158 16.81 6.40 10.95
CA SER A 158 17.97 7.18 11.39
C SER A 158 19.28 6.79 10.70
N SER A 159 19.30 5.77 9.85
CA SER A 159 20.52 5.36 9.16
C SER A 159 20.99 6.44 8.16
N PRO A 160 22.25 6.90 8.24
CA PRO A 160 22.78 7.95 7.34
C PRO A 160 22.95 7.47 5.90
N GLU A 161 22.99 6.15 5.66
CA GLU A 161 23.12 5.57 4.32
C GLU A 161 21.80 5.62 3.53
N LEU A 162 20.65 5.70 4.22
CA LEU A 162 19.33 5.77 3.63
C LEU A 162 19.01 7.19 3.13
N ARG A 163 19.63 7.59 2.02
CA ARG A 163 19.58 8.98 1.49
C ARG A 163 19.23 9.11 0.02
N ASN A 164 18.96 7.99 -0.66
CA ASN A 164 18.72 7.93 -2.10
C ASN A 164 17.29 7.50 -2.46
N LEU A 165 16.36 7.56 -1.51
CA LEU A 165 14.97 7.20 -1.73
C LEU A 165 14.31 8.15 -2.74
N THR A 166 13.57 7.52 -3.65
CA THR A 166 12.66 8.17 -4.60
C THR A 166 11.22 7.78 -4.33
N HIS A 167 11.00 6.63 -3.68
CA HIS A 167 9.69 6.12 -3.29
C HIS A 167 9.74 5.62 -1.83
N PHE A 168 8.74 6.02 -1.06
CA PHE A 168 8.55 5.56 0.31
C PHE A 168 7.08 5.26 0.56
N ASP A 169 6.79 3.99 0.84
CA ASP A 169 5.47 3.53 1.29
C ASP A 169 5.58 3.08 2.73
N PHE A 170 4.68 3.57 3.58
CA PHE A 170 4.58 3.14 4.95
C PHE A 170 3.12 2.93 5.33
N HIS A 171 2.81 1.71 5.75
CA HIS A 171 1.50 1.31 6.24
C HIS A 171 1.66 0.64 7.61
N SER A 172 0.94 1.13 8.61
CA SER A 172 0.92 0.51 9.92
C SER A 172 -0.37 0.80 10.69
N PRO A 173 -0.95 -0.20 11.38
CA PRO A 173 -2.10 0.01 12.26
C PRO A 173 -1.73 0.77 13.56
N ASP A 174 -0.44 0.97 13.84
CA ASP A 174 0.04 1.69 15.01
C ASP A 174 -0.32 3.19 14.96
N SER A 175 -0.50 3.77 16.14
CA SER A 175 -0.81 5.19 16.30
C SER A 175 0.37 6.08 15.86
N PHE A 176 0.11 6.99 14.93
CA PHE A 176 0.99 8.09 14.58
C PHE A 176 0.90 9.21 15.62
N ASP A 177 2.05 9.72 16.06
CA ASP A 177 2.18 10.77 17.06
C ASP A 177 3.30 11.74 16.67
N HIS A 178 3.54 12.74 17.52
CA HIS A 178 4.55 13.77 17.25
C HIS A 178 5.98 13.19 17.19
N GLU A 179 6.32 12.21 18.03
CA GLU A 179 7.66 11.59 18.02
C GLU A 179 7.91 10.85 16.71
N LYS A 180 6.93 10.08 16.25
CA LYS A 180 6.99 9.38 14.96
C LYS A 180 7.06 10.35 13.78
N SER A 181 6.41 11.51 13.90
CA SER A 181 6.49 12.55 12.87
C SER A 181 7.90 13.14 12.73
N MET A 182 8.65 13.26 13.83
CA MET A 182 10.04 13.69 13.78
C MET A 182 10.93 12.67 13.07
N ASP A 183 10.72 11.36 13.31
CA ASP A 183 11.49 10.31 12.63
C ASP A 183 11.28 10.35 11.09
N PHE A 184 10.04 10.63 10.63
CA PHE A 184 9.74 10.85 9.21
C PHE A 184 10.30 12.16 8.67
N GLN A 185 10.18 13.26 9.40
CA GLN A 185 10.74 14.54 9.00
C GLN A 185 12.26 14.43 8.76
N ASP A 186 12.96 13.75 9.66
CA ASP A 186 14.38 13.45 9.56
C ASP A 186 14.69 12.62 8.31
N LEU A 187 13.92 11.55 8.07
CA LEU A 187 14.07 10.70 6.89
C LEU A 187 13.88 11.50 5.59
N PHE A 188 12.85 12.35 5.53
CA PHE A 188 12.51 13.13 4.34
C PHE A 188 13.52 14.25 4.08
N THR A 189 14.03 14.88 5.13
CA THR A 189 15.11 15.88 5.03
C THR A 189 16.39 15.28 4.43
N ARG A 190 16.69 14.02 4.75
CA ARG A 190 17.81 13.28 4.14
C ARG A 190 17.54 12.83 2.71
N ASN A 191 16.28 12.62 2.33
CA ASN A 191 15.86 12.08 1.04
C ASN A 191 15.16 13.14 0.16
N GLN A 192 15.83 14.26 -0.10
CA GLN A 192 15.27 15.38 -0.92
C GLN A 192 14.96 15.00 -2.38
N ASN A 193 15.33 13.81 -2.83
CA ASN A 193 14.98 13.27 -4.16
C ASN A 193 13.69 12.44 -4.15
N LEU A 194 13.01 12.33 -3.01
CA LEU A 194 11.75 11.62 -2.89
C LEU A 194 10.71 12.21 -3.84
N ARG A 195 10.08 11.36 -4.64
CA ARG A 195 9.05 11.71 -5.62
C ARG A 195 7.70 11.11 -5.28
N HIS A 196 7.69 9.98 -4.57
CA HIS A 196 6.48 9.25 -4.21
C HIS A 196 6.48 9.01 -2.71
N LEU A 197 5.47 9.54 -2.03
CA LEU A 197 5.24 9.33 -0.61
C LEU A 197 3.84 8.79 -0.39
N ASN A 198 3.75 7.69 0.35
CA ASN A 198 2.50 7.07 0.70
C ASN A 198 2.49 6.70 2.19
N LEU A 199 1.62 7.32 2.98
CA LEU A 199 1.49 7.12 4.42
C LEU A 199 0.09 6.66 4.77
N HIS A 200 0.00 5.48 5.36
CA HIS A 200 -1.23 4.82 5.79
C HIS A 200 -1.09 4.45 7.25
N MET A 201 -1.52 5.33 8.14
CA MET A 201 -1.29 5.11 9.57
C MET A 201 -2.52 5.47 10.37
N ARG A 202 -2.71 4.81 11.50
CA ARG A 202 -3.75 5.19 12.44
C ARG A 202 -3.38 6.51 13.12
N LEU A 203 -4.37 7.37 13.36
CA LEU A 203 -4.18 8.69 13.98
C LEU A 203 -3.26 9.63 13.20
N LEU A 204 -3.10 9.45 11.88
CA LEU A 204 -2.32 10.35 11.03
C LEU A 204 -2.85 11.80 11.11
N LYS A 205 -4.16 11.96 11.36
CA LYS A 205 -4.84 13.25 11.56
C LYS A 205 -4.44 14.03 12.81
N THR A 206 -3.81 13.38 13.78
CA THR A 206 -3.48 14.00 15.06
C THR A 206 -2.24 14.89 15.00
N VAL A 207 -1.43 14.75 13.96
CA VAL A 207 -0.25 15.58 13.72
C VAL A 207 -0.57 16.60 12.64
N SER A 208 -0.33 17.88 12.94
CA SER A 208 -0.60 18.98 12.01
C SER A 208 0.21 18.85 10.73
N LEU A 209 -0.46 19.06 9.59
CA LEU A 209 0.15 19.26 8.28
C LEU A 209 0.33 20.75 7.95
N GLU A 210 -0.20 21.63 8.79
CA GLU A 210 -0.08 23.08 8.67
C GLU A 210 1.19 23.56 9.38
N PRO A 211 1.86 24.60 8.86
CA PRO A 211 2.91 25.30 9.59
C PRO A 211 2.35 25.86 10.90
N LEU A 212 2.95 25.50 12.04
CA LEU A 212 2.55 26.00 13.36
C LEU A 212 3.49 27.11 13.82
N LEU A 213 2.98 28.12 14.51
CA LEU A 213 3.83 29.10 15.21
C LEU A 213 4.33 28.49 16.52
N ALA A 214 5.65 28.46 16.69
CA ALA A 214 6.29 28.12 17.95
C ALA A 214 6.26 29.30 18.93
N ASP A 215 6.45 28.99 20.21
CA ASP A 215 6.46 29.97 21.30
C ASP A 215 7.58 31.01 21.17
N ASP A 216 8.65 30.69 20.44
CA ASP A 216 9.77 31.59 20.12
C ASP A 216 9.52 32.48 18.89
N GLY A 217 8.32 32.39 18.30
CA GLY A 217 7.94 33.12 17.09
C GLY A 217 8.44 32.49 15.78
N SER A 218 9.15 31.36 15.83
CA SER A 218 9.52 30.59 14.64
C SER A 218 8.33 29.79 14.10
N THR A 219 8.42 29.29 12.87
CA THR A 219 7.39 28.43 12.28
C THR A 219 7.89 26.99 12.25
N LEU A 220 7.19 26.10 12.94
CA LEU A 220 7.37 24.65 12.87
C LEU A 220 6.73 24.16 11.57
N ALA A 221 7.58 23.77 10.63
CA ALA A 221 7.14 23.20 9.38
C ALA A 221 6.57 21.78 9.59
N SER A 222 5.60 21.39 8.76
CA SER A 222 5.05 20.04 8.80
C SER A 222 6.09 18.98 8.44
N TYR A 223 5.88 17.73 8.87
CA TYR A 223 6.85 16.66 8.60
C TYR A 223 7.06 16.38 7.11
N ILE A 224 6.13 16.77 6.23
CA ILE A 224 6.24 16.64 4.76
C ILE A 224 6.85 17.86 4.06
N SER A 225 7.02 18.99 4.75
CA SER A 225 7.48 20.26 4.15
C SER A 225 8.85 20.15 3.45
N SER A 226 9.73 19.27 3.92
CA SER A 226 11.06 19.03 3.34
C SER A 226 11.02 18.34 1.97
N LEU A 227 9.86 17.84 1.54
CA LEU A 227 9.65 17.16 0.25
C LEU A 227 9.33 18.13 -0.89
N CYS A 228 9.05 19.40 -0.57
CA CYS A 228 8.72 20.44 -1.54
C CYS A 228 9.97 20.88 -2.33
N PRO A 229 9.88 21.12 -3.66
CA PRO A 229 8.73 20.96 -4.57
C PRO A 229 8.85 19.71 -5.46
N ARG A 230 9.64 18.69 -5.10
CA ARG A 230 9.97 17.57 -6.01
C ARG A 230 8.97 16.42 -5.97
N LEU A 231 8.11 16.40 -4.97
CA LEU A 231 7.12 15.35 -4.79
C LEU A 231 6.10 15.35 -5.93
N LYS A 232 5.99 14.21 -6.62
CA LYS A 232 5.05 13.97 -7.73
C LYS A 232 3.81 13.21 -7.29
N SER A 233 3.94 12.35 -6.30
CA SER A 233 2.85 11.56 -5.74
C SER A 233 2.85 11.69 -4.22
N LEU A 234 1.71 12.11 -3.68
CA LEU A 234 1.44 12.16 -2.25
C LEU A 234 0.18 11.37 -1.98
N SER A 235 0.21 10.54 -0.94
CA SER A 235 -0.96 9.78 -0.53
C SER A 235 -0.98 9.69 0.99
N LEU A 236 -2.02 10.25 1.61
CA LEU A 236 -2.15 10.35 3.07
C LEU A 236 -3.49 9.74 3.50
N PHE A 237 -3.43 8.66 4.27
CA PHE A 237 -4.62 7.99 4.78
C PHE A 237 -4.52 7.71 6.27
N ASP A 238 -5.51 8.22 6.99
CA ASP A 238 -5.71 7.92 8.40
C ASP A 238 -6.54 6.64 8.55
N LEU A 239 -5.90 5.59 9.06
CA LEU A 239 -6.54 4.29 9.30
C LEU A 239 -7.47 4.36 10.51
N TRP A 240 -8.68 3.82 10.38
CA TRP A 240 -9.67 3.68 11.46
C TRP A 240 -10.01 4.97 12.23
N SER A 241 -10.75 5.85 11.57
CA SER A 241 -11.61 6.79 12.29
C SER A 241 -12.94 6.11 12.61
N VAL A 242 -13.00 5.34 13.71
CA VAL A 242 -14.28 4.85 14.28
C VAL A 242 -15.14 6.01 14.78
N GLU A 243 -14.58 7.21 14.88
CA GLU A 243 -15.33 8.41 15.18
C GLU A 243 -16.39 8.66 14.09
N LYS A 244 -17.65 8.34 14.41
CA LYS A 244 -18.88 8.65 13.66
C LYS A 244 -19.08 10.12 13.30
N ARG A 245 -18.10 10.99 13.54
CA ARG A 245 -18.19 12.44 13.40
C ARG A 245 -17.07 12.94 12.51
N ALA A 246 -17.44 13.28 11.27
CA ALA A 246 -17.05 14.45 10.45
C ALA A 246 -15.62 15.04 10.57
N SER A 247 -14.63 14.29 11.06
CA SER A 247 -13.24 14.74 11.11
C SER A 247 -12.60 14.41 9.77
N TYR A 248 -12.55 15.42 8.92
CA TYR A 248 -11.92 15.36 7.62
C TYR A 248 -10.41 15.36 7.81
N PHE A 249 -9.74 14.38 7.20
CA PHE A 249 -8.30 14.36 7.14
C PHE A 249 -7.84 14.24 5.68
N PRO A 250 -6.99 15.16 5.22
CA PRO A 250 -6.56 16.41 5.86
C PRO A 250 -7.72 17.39 6.12
N SER A 251 -7.52 18.33 7.05
CA SER A 251 -8.44 19.47 7.22
C SER A 251 -8.45 20.32 5.94
N MET A 252 -9.45 21.19 5.75
CA MET A 252 -9.47 22.08 4.58
C MET A 252 -8.27 23.03 4.55
N ALA A 253 -7.82 23.52 5.71
CA ALA A 253 -6.65 24.39 5.82
C ALA A 253 -5.35 23.63 5.55
N SER A 254 -5.23 22.40 6.07
CA SER A 254 -4.11 21.50 5.77
C SER A 254 -4.04 21.14 4.30
N LEU A 255 -5.18 20.85 3.67
CA LEU A 255 -5.26 20.58 2.24
C LEU A 255 -4.85 21.82 1.43
N ASP A 256 -5.27 23.02 1.84
CA ASP A 256 -4.89 24.28 1.20
C ASP A 256 -3.36 24.51 1.25
N ALA A 257 -2.75 24.31 2.43
CA ALA A 257 -1.31 24.39 2.63
C ALA A 257 -0.54 23.38 1.76
N ILE A 258 -0.97 22.11 1.75
CA ILE A 258 -0.40 21.08 0.88
C ILE A 258 -0.45 21.51 -0.59
N CYS A 259 -1.59 22.02 -1.04
CA CYS A 259 -1.77 22.41 -2.45
C CYS A 259 -0.95 23.67 -2.81
N ASP A 260 -0.65 24.54 -1.85
CA ASP A 260 0.24 25.70 -2.04
C ASP A 260 1.72 25.29 -2.09
N GLU A 261 2.14 24.36 -1.22
CA GLU A 261 3.54 23.95 -1.08
C GLU A 261 3.98 22.91 -2.13
N LEU A 262 3.07 22.01 -2.53
CA LEU A 262 3.36 20.87 -3.39
C LEU A 262 2.78 21.00 -4.81
N GLY A 263 3.03 22.13 -5.47
CA GLY A 263 2.50 22.41 -6.81
C GLY A 263 2.96 21.48 -7.95
N ALA A 264 3.98 20.64 -7.71
CA ALA A 264 4.48 19.65 -8.68
C ALA A 264 3.74 18.30 -8.63
N LEU A 265 2.75 18.15 -7.73
CA LEU A 265 1.99 16.91 -7.61
C LEU A 265 1.27 16.57 -8.92
N GLU A 266 1.56 15.37 -9.41
CA GLU A 266 0.88 14.72 -10.52
C GLU A 266 -0.17 13.73 -10.01
N GLN A 267 -0.04 13.26 -8.76
CA GLN A 267 -0.91 12.27 -8.16
C GLN A 267 -1.19 12.64 -6.70
N PHE A 268 -2.46 12.53 -6.29
CA PHE A 268 -2.85 12.84 -4.92
C PHE A 268 -3.86 11.83 -4.37
N GLY A 269 -3.54 11.18 -3.26
CA GLY A 269 -4.39 10.24 -2.53
C GLY A 269 -4.87 10.81 -1.20
N LEU A 270 -6.19 10.83 -1.00
CA LEU A 270 -6.85 11.42 0.17
C LEU A 270 -8.06 10.61 0.59
N ARG A 271 -8.42 10.66 1.87
CA ARG A 271 -9.69 10.12 2.36
C ARG A 271 -10.86 11.05 2.00
N VAL A 272 -11.96 10.46 1.58
CA VAL A 272 -13.24 11.15 1.37
C VAL A 272 -13.99 11.30 2.69
N ALA A 273 -14.60 12.46 2.86
CA ALA A 273 -15.66 12.72 3.82
C ALA A 273 -16.74 11.61 3.87
N GLU A 274 -16.88 10.95 5.03
CA GLU A 274 -18.00 10.04 5.30
C GLU A 274 -18.95 10.69 6.32
N ILE A 275 -20.26 10.69 6.02
CA ILE A 275 -21.30 11.11 6.97
C ILE A 275 -22.09 9.87 7.37
N GLY A 276 -21.94 9.44 8.63
CA GLY A 276 -22.69 8.30 9.18
C GLY A 276 -22.45 6.96 8.46
N GLY A 277 -21.25 6.73 7.91
CA GLY A 277 -20.91 5.48 7.21
C GLY A 277 -21.61 5.29 5.85
N CYS A 278 -22.37 6.27 5.37
CA CYS A 278 -23.07 6.21 4.10
C CYS A 278 -22.49 7.19 3.09
N LEU A 279 -22.41 6.76 1.82
CA LEU A 279 -22.31 7.68 0.69
C LEU A 279 -23.45 8.69 0.78
N LEU A 280 -23.06 9.95 0.88
CA LEU A 280 -23.87 11.16 1.05
C LEU A 280 -25.26 11.03 0.44
N ALA A 281 -26.27 11.24 1.29
CA ALA A 281 -27.66 10.81 1.08
C ALA A 281 -28.34 11.40 -0.16
N ASN A 282 -27.78 12.46 -0.75
CA ASN A 282 -28.29 13.11 -1.96
C ASN A 282 -27.16 13.87 -2.71
N GLY A 283 -27.46 14.38 -3.91
CA GLY A 283 -26.51 15.12 -4.75
C GLY A 283 -26.02 16.45 -4.15
N HIS A 284 -26.84 17.12 -3.33
CA HIS A 284 -26.45 18.36 -2.65
C HIS A 284 -25.34 18.11 -1.63
N ASP A 285 -25.44 17.02 -0.86
CA ASP A 285 -24.43 16.64 0.11
C ASP A 285 -23.11 16.28 -0.58
N ARG A 286 -23.16 15.57 -1.71
CA ARG A 286 -21.96 15.29 -2.54
C ARG A 286 -21.26 16.57 -3.00
N GLN A 287 -22.03 17.55 -3.48
CA GLN A 287 -21.50 18.84 -3.90
C GLN A 287 -20.83 19.59 -2.72
N LYS A 288 -21.49 19.62 -1.57
CA LYS A 288 -21.06 20.41 -0.41
C LYS A 288 -19.89 19.76 0.33
N TYR A 289 -19.96 18.47 0.60
CA TYR A 289 -19.03 17.78 1.50
C TYR A 289 -17.89 17.06 0.78
N VAL A 290 -18.04 16.67 -0.50
CA VAL A 290 -16.91 16.13 -1.28
C VAL A 290 -16.26 17.27 -2.08
N LEU A 291 -16.98 17.85 -3.02
CA LEU A 291 -16.38 18.84 -3.93
C LEU A 291 -16.01 20.15 -3.21
N GLY A 292 -16.80 20.56 -2.22
CA GLY A 292 -16.46 21.70 -1.36
C GLY A 292 -15.13 21.53 -0.63
N GLN A 293 -14.80 20.30 -0.22
CA GLN A 293 -13.52 19.99 0.45
C GLN A 293 -12.37 19.89 -0.51
N LEU A 294 -12.59 19.30 -1.68
CA LEU A 294 -11.55 19.16 -2.71
C LEU A 294 -11.22 20.50 -3.39
N LYS A 295 -11.91 21.60 -3.05
CA LYS A 295 -11.70 22.92 -3.67
C LYS A 295 -10.22 23.35 -3.77
N PRO A 296 -9.37 23.18 -2.73
CA PRO A 296 -7.95 23.56 -2.82
C PRO A 296 -7.15 22.79 -3.86
N ILE A 297 -7.57 21.58 -4.25
CA ILE A 297 -6.92 20.79 -5.30
C ILE A 297 -6.87 21.56 -6.63
N GLY A 298 -7.79 22.49 -6.86
CA GLY A 298 -7.79 23.41 -8.00
C GLY A 298 -6.49 24.22 -8.20
N LYS A 299 -5.62 24.29 -7.19
CA LYS A 299 -4.29 24.91 -7.26
C LYS A 299 -3.23 23.99 -7.90
N LEU A 300 -3.42 22.67 -7.85
CA LEU A 300 -2.50 21.67 -8.40
C LEU A 300 -2.66 21.54 -9.92
N LYS A 301 -1.93 22.37 -10.68
CA LYS A 301 -2.05 22.41 -12.14
C LYS A 301 -1.55 21.17 -12.85
N ASN A 302 -0.60 20.45 -12.25
CA ASN A 302 0.02 19.25 -12.82
C ASN A 302 -0.72 17.95 -12.45
N LEU A 303 -1.81 18.03 -11.67
CA LEU A 303 -2.50 16.86 -11.15
C LEU A 303 -3.15 16.07 -12.28
N LYS A 304 -2.71 14.82 -12.47
CA LYS A 304 -3.21 13.86 -13.47
C LYS A 304 -4.09 12.78 -12.86
N MET A 305 -3.82 12.40 -11.61
CA MET A 305 -4.56 11.35 -10.90
C MET A 305 -5.02 11.82 -9.53
N LEU A 306 -6.29 11.61 -9.24
CA LEU A 306 -6.85 11.77 -7.90
C LEU A 306 -7.34 10.40 -7.38
N HIS A 307 -6.86 9.99 -6.22
CA HIS A 307 -7.34 8.80 -5.53
C HIS A 307 -8.13 9.22 -4.28
N LEU A 308 -9.41 8.93 -4.30
CA LEU A 308 -10.37 9.20 -3.25
C LEU A 308 -10.68 7.91 -2.50
N TYR A 309 -10.06 7.78 -1.32
CA TYR A 309 -10.22 6.64 -0.43
C TYR A 309 -11.50 6.72 0.38
N GLN A 310 -12.20 5.60 0.49
CA GLN A 310 -13.37 5.45 1.33
C GLN A 310 -13.22 4.21 2.23
N ASP A 311 -13.50 4.39 3.52
CA ASP A 311 -13.44 3.34 4.54
C ASP A 311 -14.64 2.38 4.42
N ARG A 312 -14.46 1.20 5.02
CA ARG A 312 -14.75 -0.09 4.37
C ARG A 312 -16.15 -0.69 4.55
N ILE A 313 -17.13 0.01 5.10
CA ILE A 313 -18.44 -0.60 5.44
C ILE A 313 -19.56 0.37 5.14
N ARG A 314 -20.39 0.01 4.16
CA ARG A 314 -21.69 0.66 3.98
C ARG A 314 -22.73 -0.09 4.79
N ILE A 315 -23.41 0.62 5.68
CA ILE A 315 -24.68 0.17 6.25
C ILE A 315 -25.72 0.24 5.13
N ILE A 316 -26.12 -0.91 4.59
CA ILE A 316 -27.25 -1.00 3.66
C ILE A 316 -28.52 -1.00 4.50
N ASP A 317 -29.38 -0.02 4.24
CA ASP A 317 -30.80 -0.11 4.57
C ASP A 317 -31.47 -1.07 3.55
N PRO A 318 -31.92 -2.26 3.95
CA PRO A 318 -32.54 -3.22 3.05
C PRO A 318 -33.82 -2.68 2.39
N ASP A 319 -34.46 -1.68 2.97
CA ASP A 319 -35.66 -1.05 2.43
C ASP A 319 -35.36 0.01 1.36
N GLN A 320 -34.09 0.41 1.19
CA GLN A 320 -33.62 1.38 0.18
C GLN A 320 -32.35 0.93 -0.56
N PRO A 321 -32.45 -0.06 -1.46
CA PRO A 321 -31.29 -0.47 -2.26
C PRO A 321 -30.80 0.67 -3.15
N ARG A 322 -29.50 1.00 -3.05
CA ARG A 322 -28.85 2.07 -3.82
C ARG A 322 -27.85 1.50 -4.82
N ASN A 323 -27.83 2.05 -6.03
CA ASN A 323 -26.86 1.67 -7.07
C ASN A 323 -25.55 2.46 -6.91
N VAL A 324 -24.62 1.94 -6.10
CA VAL A 324 -23.30 2.56 -5.81
C VAL A 324 -22.55 2.91 -7.09
N ALA A 325 -22.49 2.00 -8.06
CA ALA A 325 -21.73 2.22 -9.29
C ALA A 325 -22.26 3.44 -10.07
N ALA A 326 -23.58 3.57 -10.16
CA ALA A 326 -24.19 4.75 -10.78
C ALA A 326 -23.95 6.03 -9.97
N GLU A 327 -24.02 5.96 -8.63
CA GLU A 327 -23.77 7.10 -7.75
C GLU A 327 -22.32 7.62 -7.88
N THR A 328 -21.35 6.71 -7.85
CA THR A 328 -19.93 7.05 -7.99
C THR A 328 -19.61 7.50 -9.40
N GLN A 329 -20.20 6.90 -10.44
CA GLN A 329 -20.03 7.35 -11.82
C GLN A 329 -20.56 8.78 -12.01
N GLN A 330 -21.72 9.10 -11.44
CA GLN A 330 -22.26 10.45 -11.46
C GLN A 330 -21.32 11.42 -10.74
N LEU A 331 -20.82 11.05 -9.56
CA LEU A 331 -19.86 11.87 -8.82
C LEU A 331 -18.56 12.10 -9.61
N ALA A 332 -18.04 11.06 -10.26
CA ALA A 332 -16.85 11.13 -11.11
C ALA A 332 -17.07 12.12 -12.27
N ALA A 333 -18.23 12.09 -12.92
CA ALA A 333 -18.58 13.02 -13.99
C ALA A 333 -18.64 14.47 -13.49
N VAL A 334 -19.31 14.71 -12.34
CA VAL A 334 -19.37 16.05 -11.74
C VAL A 334 -17.99 16.54 -11.32
N LEU A 335 -17.15 15.66 -10.75
CA LEU A 335 -15.78 15.98 -10.35
C LEU A 335 -14.94 16.38 -11.56
N PHE A 336 -14.93 15.59 -12.64
CA PHE A 336 -14.18 15.96 -13.84
C PHE A 336 -14.71 17.24 -14.49
N GLN A 337 -16.02 17.47 -14.48
CA GLN A 337 -16.61 18.70 -14.99
C GLN A 337 -16.18 19.92 -14.17
N TRP A 338 -16.22 19.81 -12.84
CA TRP A 338 -15.75 20.85 -11.92
C TRP A 338 -14.24 21.10 -12.06
N ALA A 339 -13.46 20.02 -12.14
CA ALA A 339 -12.00 20.10 -12.19
C ALA A 339 -11.48 20.57 -13.55
N HIS A 340 -12.23 20.45 -14.65
CA HIS A 340 -11.71 20.78 -15.98
C HIS A 340 -11.16 22.19 -16.11
N ASP A 341 -11.81 23.17 -15.47
CA ASP A 341 -11.40 24.56 -15.56
C ASP A 341 -10.26 24.90 -14.58
N LEU A 342 -10.10 24.12 -13.50
CA LEU A 342 -9.16 24.39 -12.41
C LEU A 342 -7.88 23.52 -12.52
N CYS A 343 -8.05 22.24 -12.80
CA CYS A 343 -7.03 21.20 -12.99
C CYS A 343 -7.29 20.50 -14.33
N PRO A 344 -6.97 21.14 -15.47
CA PRO A 344 -7.29 20.61 -16.80
C PRO A 344 -6.61 19.27 -17.08
N ASP A 345 -5.44 19.02 -16.49
CA ASP A 345 -4.62 17.81 -16.68
C ASP A 345 -5.13 16.61 -15.86
N LEU A 346 -6.15 16.79 -15.02
CA LEU A 346 -6.74 15.67 -14.27
C LEU A 346 -7.45 14.74 -15.25
N GLU A 347 -6.93 13.52 -15.39
CA GLU A 347 -7.39 12.50 -16.34
C GLU A 347 -7.95 11.26 -15.66
N VAL A 348 -7.43 10.90 -14.49
CA VAL A 348 -7.76 9.66 -13.79
C VAL A 348 -8.36 9.96 -12.42
N LEU A 349 -9.50 9.33 -12.13
CA LEU A 349 -10.09 9.26 -10.80
C LEU A 349 -10.15 7.81 -10.36
N ILE A 350 -9.61 7.55 -9.16
CA ILE A 350 -9.73 6.27 -8.48
C ILE A 350 -10.60 6.51 -7.26
N TRP A 351 -11.68 5.73 -7.12
CA TRP A 351 -12.61 5.83 -6.01
C TRP A 351 -12.71 4.51 -5.27
N GLY A 352 -12.74 4.56 -3.95
CA GLY A 352 -13.04 3.41 -3.11
C GLY A 352 -11.82 2.98 -2.31
N ARG A 353 -11.77 1.71 -1.94
CA ARG A 353 -10.75 1.24 -1.01
C ARG A 353 -9.36 1.25 -1.65
N PHE A 354 -8.36 1.55 -0.83
CA PHE A 354 -6.95 1.34 -1.17
C PHE A 354 -6.58 -0.15 -1.30
N THR A 355 -7.51 -1.03 -0.95
CA THR A 355 -7.26 -2.45 -0.77
C THR A 355 -8.48 -3.26 -1.21
N GLU A 356 -8.27 -4.11 -2.22
CA GLU A 356 -9.27 -4.95 -2.88
C GLU A 356 -9.88 -6.00 -1.95
N THR A 357 -9.16 -6.53 -0.94
CA THR A 357 -9.73 -7.42 0.10
C THR A 357 -9.69 -6.81 1.51
N LEU A 358 -10.69 -7.16 2.31
CA LEU A 358 -10.80 -6.81 3.74
C LEU A 358 -10.10 -7.90 4.54
N ASP A 359 -9.30 -7.49 5.52
CA ASP A 359 -8.79 -8.42 6.50
C ASP A 359 -9.96 -8.86 7.41
N ASN A 360 -10.08 -10.16 7.66
CA ASN A 360 -11.23 -10.75 8.35
C ASN A 360 -11.30 -10.30 9.82
N ASP A 361 -10.15 -9.99 10.43
CA ASP A 361 -10.09 -9.51 11.82
C ASP A 361 -10.71 -8.11 11.94
N VAL A 362 -10.55 -7.31 10.88
CA VAL A 362 -11.13 -5.96 10.77
C VAL A 362 -12.64 -6.03 10.53
N TYR A 363 -13.09 -7.03 9.79
CA TYR A 363 -14.52 -7.30 9.61
C TYR A 363 -15.19 -7.63 10.95
N SER A 364 -14.55 -8.51 11.72
CA SER A 364 -15.09 -9.00 13.00
C SER A 364 -15.17 -7.89 14.05
N LEU A 365 -14.12 -7.06 14.18
CA LEU A 365 -14.14 -5.91 15.09
C LEU A 365 -15.24 -4.88 14.76
N LEU A 366 -15.53 -4.69 13.47
CA LEU A 366 -16.58 -3.77 13.03
C LEU A 366 -17.99 -4.33 13.23
N GLU A 367 -18.17 -5.65 13.07
CA GLU A 367 -19.40 -6.32 13.48
C GLU A 367 -19.61 -6.15 14.99
N ASP A 368 -18.60 -6.47 15.81
CA ASP A 368 -18.66 -6.38 17.28
C ASP A 368 -19.02 -4.96 17.79
N GLU A 369 -18.47 -3.90 17.19
CA GLU A 369 -18.80 -2.50 17.52
C GLU A 369 -20.26 -2.15 17.14
N LEU A 370 -20.74 -2.62 16.00
CA LEU A 370 -22.14 -2.42 15.57
C LEU A 370 -23.12 -3.18 16.48
N GLU A 371 -22.71 -4.33 17.02
CA GLU A 371 -23.50 -5.10 17.99
C GLU A 371 -23.56 -4.38 19.35
N THR A 372 -22.43 -3.87 19.85
CA THR A 372 -22.33 -3.27 21.19
C THR A 372 -23.04 -1.92 21.31
N GLU A 373 -23.18 -1.17 20.21
CA GLU A 373 -23.91 0.11 20.22
C GLU A 373 -25.44 -0.04 20.13
N GLY A 374 -25.98 -1.26 20.21
CA GLY A 374 -27.43 -1.51 20.21
C GLY A 374 -28.11 -1.25 18.86
N SER A 375 -27.33 -1.14 17.78
CA SER A 375 -27.83 -0.85 16.42
C SER A 375 -28.34 -2.10 15.69
N LEU A 376 -28.25 -3.29 16.31
CA LEU A 376 -28.77 -4.56 15.80
C LEU A 376 -30.29 -4.74 15.97
N ALA A 377 -31.04 -3.69 16.30
CA ALA A 377 -32.50 -3.80 16.37
C ALA A 377 -33.16 -4.01 14.99
N ASN A 378 -32.50 -3.79 13.85
CA ASN A 378 -33.05 -4.08 12.51
C ASN A 378 -31.94 -4.26 11.45
N ASN A 379 -31.81 -5.45 10.86
CA ASN A 379 -31.31 -5.76 9.50
C ASN A 379 -30.28 -4.83 8.83
N VAL A 380 -29.20 -4.43 9.51
CA VAL A 380 -28.11 -3.68 8.87
C VAL A 380 -27.18 -4.67 8.17
N ASN A 381 -27.13 -4.62 6.83
CA ASN A 381 -26.17 -5.40 6.04
C ASN A 381 -24.92 -4.56 5.76
N VAL A 382 -23.73 -5.16 5.87
CA VAL A 382 -22.44 -4.55 5.51
C VAL A 382 -22.08 -4.86 4.06
N GLU A 383 -21.93 -3.83 3.20
CA GLU A 383 -21.47 -4.01 1.81
C GLU A 383 -19.96 -3.74 1.63
N ARG A 384 -19.29 -4.60 0.86
CA ARG A 384 -17.93 -4.36 0.36
C ARG A 384 -17.98 -3.59 -0.96
N VAL A 385 -17.48 -2.35 -0.96
CA VAL A 385 -17.36 -1.55 -2.20
C VAL A 385 -15.96 -1.75 -2.82
N PRO A 386 -15.84 -2.36 -4.01
CA PRO A 386 -14.55 -2.51 -4.68
C PRO A 386 -14.03 -1.15 -5.17
N GLN A 387 -12.72 -1.07 -5.42
CA GLN A 387 -12.11 0.11 -6.04
C GLN A 387 -12.66 0.26 -7.48
N GLN A 388 -13.05 1.48 -7.82
CA GLN A 388 -13.59 1.85 -9.11
C GLN A 388 -12.66 2.85 -9.78
N TYR A 389 -12.47 2.70 -11.08
CA TYR A 389 -11.55 3.55 -11.84
C TYR A 389 -12.30 4.26 -12.95
N TYR A 390 -12.04 5.55 -13.10
CA TYR A 390 -12.68 6.39 -14.09
C TYR A 390 -11.63 7.22 -14.83
N VAL A 391 -11.83 7.36 -16.14
CA VAL A 391 -11.01 8.24 -17.00
C VAL A 391 -11.89 9.34 -17.57
N LYS A 392 -11.36 10.56 -17.58
CA LYS A 392 -12.00 11.73 -18.16
C LYS A 392 -12.01 11.62 -19.68
N GLN A 393 -13.18 11.81 -20.27
CA GLN A 393 -13.33 11.98 -21.71
C GLN A 393 -13.90 13.36 -22.01
N VAL A 394 -13.20 14.09 -22.87
CA VAL A 394 -13.63 15.40 -23.36
C VAL A 394 -14.09 15.25 -24.81
N THR A 395 -15.37 15.53 -25.07
CA THR A 395 -15.94 15.56 -26.41
C THR A 395 -16.25 17.00 -26.81
N ARG A 396 -15.82 17.41 -28.01
CA ARG A 396 -16.11 18.76 -28.54
C ARG A 396 -17.09 18.65 -29.69
N VAL A 397 -18.32 19.11 -29.47
CA VAL A 397 -19.29 19.32 -30.55
C VAL A 397 -18.95 20.64 -31.24
N ARG A 398 -18.96 20.70 -32.58
CA ARG A 398 -18.64 21.94 -33.33
C ARG A 398 -19.49 23.11 -32.80
N ARG A 399 -18.82 24.17 -32.33
CA ARG A 399 -19.40 25.40 -31.73
C ARG A 399 -20.07 25.25 -30.35
N GLY A 400 -19.89 24.13 -29.64
CA GLY A 400 -20.39 23.92 -28.28
C GLY A 400 -19.29 23.99 -27.21
N ALA A 401 -19.70 24.12 -25.94
CA ALA A 401 -18.83 23.90 -24.79
C ALA A 401 -18.30 22.44 -24.79
N PRO A 402 -17.10 22.18 -24.24
CA PRO A 402 -16.62 20.81 -24.08
C PRO A 402 -17.59 20.02 -23.20
N ASN A 403 -18.01 18.85 -23.66
CA ASN A 403 -18.80 17.93 -22.87
C ASN A 403 -17.86 16.92 -22.20
N ILE A 404 -17.89 16.86 -20.88
CA ILE A 404 -16.94 16.13 -20.04
C ILE A 404 -17.67 14.99 -19.38
N THR A 405 -17.12 13.79 -19.55
CA THR A 405 -17.73 12.56 -19.04
C THR A 405 -16.71 11.70 -18.31
N ALA A 406 -17.18 10.86 -17.39
CA ALA A 406 -16.38 9.86 -16.71
C ALA A 406 -16.66 8.48 -17.34
N ILE A 407 -15.62 7.85 -17.89
CA ILE A 407 -15.72 6.49 -18.43
C ILE A 407 -15.16 5.50 -17.42
N PRO A 408 -15.88 4.42 -17.08
CA PRO A 408 -15.34 3.36 -16.24
C PRO A 408 -14.19 2.62 -16.96
N PHE A 409 -13.10 2.40 -16.24
CA PHE A 409 -11.90 1.72 -16.72
C PHE A 409 -11.52 0.56 -15.80
N SER A 410 -10.67 -0.34 -16.30
CA SER A 410 -9.99 -1.33 -15.46
C SER A 410 -8.61 -0.83 -15.04
N ARG A 411 -8.14 -1.28 -13.87
CA ARG A 411 -6.79 -1.02 -13.37
C ARG A 411 -5.71 -1.29 -14.43
N ARG A 412 -5.77 -2.47 -15.07
CA ARG A 412 -4.83 -2.89 -16.13
C ARG A 412 -4.82 -1.92 -17.31
N ARG A 413 -5.99 -1.39 -17.69
CA ARG A 413 -6.07 -0.44 -18.80
C ARG A 413 -5.44 0.90 -18.45
N ILE A 414 -5.60 1.37 -17.21
CA ILE A 414 -4.94 2.60 -16.74
C ILE A 414 -3.43 2.40 -16.68
N GLN A 415 -2.94 1.25 -16.19
CA GLN A 415 -1.50 0.92 -16.20
C GLN A 415 -0.89 1.00 -17.61
N ASN A 416 -1.65 0.59 -18.62
CA ASN A 416 -1.18 0.60 -20.01
C ASN A 416 -1.28 1.98 -20.66
N GLU A 417 -2.36 2.72 -20.42
CA GLU A 417 -2.60 4.04 -21.06
C GLU A 417 -1.90 5.19 -20.33
N PHE A 418 -1.59 5.03 -19.04
CA PHE A 418 -0.93 6.02 -18.19
C PHE A 418 0.24 5.40 -17.40
N PRO A 419 1.28 4.86 -18.08
CA PRO A 419 2.37 4.13 -17.44
C PRO A 419 3.26 5.01 -16.53
N ASP A 420 3.22 6.33 -16.71
CA ASP A 420 3.94 7.29 -15.88
C ASP A 420 3.23 7.56 -14.53
N LEU A 421 1.97 7.15 -14.40
CA LEU A 421 1.21 7.28 -13.16
C LEU A 421 1.46 6.06 -12.28
N ASP A 422 1.85 6.33 -11.04
CA ASP A 422 2.13 5.32 -10.04
C ASP A 422 0.81 4.91 -9.43
N LEU A 423 0.15 3.95 -10.11
CA LEU A 423 -1.05 3.34 -9.58
C LEU A 423 -0.70 2.66 -8.27
N LEU A 424 -0.96 3.38 -7.18
CA LEU A 424 -0.76 2.97 -5.81
C LEU A 424 -1.04 1.47 -5.71
N ALA A 425 0.03 0.70 -5.49
CA ALA A 425 -0.02 -0.75 -5.55
C ALA A 425 -0.98 -1.24 -4.46
N CYS A 426 -2.22 -1.53 -4.82
CA CYS A 426 -3.24 -2.13 -3.96
C CYS A 426 -2.95 -3.62 -3.67
N ASP A 427 -1.69 -4.04 -3.81
CA ASP A 427 -1.23 -5.42 -3.67
C ASP A 427 -0.74 -5.71 -2.26
N THR A 428 -1.28 -5.06 -1.23
CA THR A 428 -1.21 -5.56 0.16
C THR A 428 -2.45 -6.33 0.57
N SER A 429 -3.47 -6.30 -0.28
CA SER A 429 -4.81 -6.80 0.01
C SER A 429 -5.31 -7.79 -1.02
N VAL A 430 -4.44 -8.38 -1.80
CA VAL A 430 -4.73 -9.74 -2.23
C VAL A 430 -4.30 -10.59 -1.05
N GLY A 431 -5.20 -11.37 -0.43
CA GLY A 431 -4.79 -12.34 0.58
C GLY A 431 -3.59 -13.09 0.03
N THR A 432 -2.50 -13.22 0.79
CA THR A 432 -1.19 -13.61 0.25
C THR A 432 -1.29 -14.87 -0.61
N LEU A 433 -2.21 -15.79 -0.29
CA LEU A 433 -2.57 -16.95 -1.11
C LEU A 433 -2.93 -16.65 -2.57
N ASP A 434 -3.69 -15.59 -2.85
CA ASP A 434 -4.03 -15.18 -4.23
C ASP A 434 -2.88 -14.41 -4.90
N ARG A 435 -1.99 -13.74 -4.15
CA ARG A 435 -0.76 -13.11 -4.69
C ARG A 435 0.24 -14.21 -5.09
N MET A 436 0.45 -15.15 -4.16
CA MET A 436 1.20 -16.41 -4.34
C MET A 436 0.60 -17.30 -5.43
N ALA A 437 -0.69 -17.17 -5.75
CA ALA A 437 -1.36 -17.95 -6.81
C ALA A 437 -1.46 -17.22 -8.16
N ARG A 438 -1.56 -15.88 -8.20
CA ARG A 438 -1.70 -15.10 -9.43
C ARG A 438 -0.39 -14.89 -10.19
N ASP A 439 0.74 -14.86 -9.48
CA ASP A 439 2.07 -14.68 -10.09
C ASP A 439 2.77 -16.01 -10.44
N ILE A 440 2.08 -17.14 -10.29
CA ILE A 440 2.44 -18.41 -10.94
C ILE A 440 2.10 -18.30 -12.43
N VAL A 441 3.02 -17.73 -13.22
CA VAL A 441 3.04 -17.93 -14.67
C VAL A 441 3.65 -19.31 -14.92
N TYR A 442 2.86 -20.19 -15.57
CA TYR A 442 3.25 -21.52 -16.03
C TYR A 442 4.52 -21.55 -16.88
#